data_AF-A0A958X9V1-F1
#
_entry.id   AF-A0A958X9V1-F1
#
_cell.length_a   1.000
_cell.length_b   1.000
_cell.length_c   1.000
_cell.angle_alpha   90.00
_cell.angle_beta   90.00
_cell.angle_gamma   90.00
#
_symmetry.space_group_name_H-M   'P 1'
#
loop_
_entity.id
_entity.type
_entity.pdbx_description
1 polymer ?
#
loop_
_entity_poly.entity_id
_entity_poly.type
_entity_poly.pdbx_seq_one_letter_code
_entity_poly.pdbx_strand_id
1 'polypeptide(L)'
;MLTLDLFTLNDDTRPVFLTGTFNSWVTEDVRYQMKKVKAGHYQYTFSEIPVTDEPFEYKYVKGGWDAEELGSDGFPPANRRMEVPRGKVTDVVPRWKQHGGDYDPAFYPDIQVVAKRFNLPQLRRRRRISVLLPWNYEKSGRHYPVLYLQDGQNLFEENAPFGTWGVDKKLAALAQDGKGDFIVVAIDHGGKERIKEFLPYKSKQWGDGLGREYAGFLAETLKPYIDNNFRTLPGREHTGIGGSSMGGLISIYAGLMFPEVYSKFMIFSPSLWASPKIYAEPMRFAAYAPPAKFYLYGGSREGAGMVANLQHFREAVESNSRGTVQVRLETDAHGKHNEARWGTEFPRAAGWLFSDGA
;
A
#
# COMPACT_ATOMS: atom_id res chain seq x y z
N MET A 1 26.02 20.44 25.89
CA MET A 1 26.35 19.11 25.35
C MET A 1 25.32 18.10 25.84
N LEU A 2 24.72 17.36 24.92
CA LEU A 2 23.79 16.26 25.18
C LEU A 2 24.36 14.99 24.53
N THR A 3 24.38 13.90 25.27
CA THR A 3 24.78 12.58 24.76
C THR A 3 23.63 11.60 24.97
N LEU A 4 23.21 10.96 23.88
CA LEU A 4 22.18 9.93 23.88
C LEU A 4 22.87 8.58 23.70
N ASP A 5 22.74 7.70 24.70
CA ASP A 5 23.09 6.28 24.61
C ASP A 5 21.82 5.47 24.36
N LEU A 6 21.79 4.74 23.26
CA LEU A 6 20.69 3.87 22.87
C LEU A 6 21.11 2.40 23.02
N PHE A 7 20.30 1.63 23.72
CA PHE A 7 20.40 0.18 23.79
C PHE A 7 19.23 -0.48 23.06
N THR A 8 19.51 -1.54 22.31
CA THR A 8 18.49 -2.32 21.62
C THR A 8 18.80 -3.81 21.62
N LEU A 9 17.76 -4.63 21.78
CA LEU A 9 17.88 -6.09 21.83
C LEU A 9 17.96 -6.70 20.41
N ASN A 10 17.27 -6.10 19.45
CA ASN A 10 17.19 -6.60 18.07
C ASN A 10 18.09 -5.76 17.16
N ASP A 11 19.39 -6.00 17.29
CA ASP A 11 20.40 -5.32 16.50
C ASP A 11 20.62 -5.96 15.11
N ASP A 12 20.93 -5.15 14.10
CA ASP A 12 21.19 -5.59 12.73
C ASP A 12 22.22 -4.67 12.06
N THR A 13 22.42 -4.82 10.74
CA THR A 13 23.41 -4.05 9.97
C THR A 13 22.95 -2.64 9.60
N ARG A 14 21.67 -2.29 9.82
CA ARG A 14 21.15 -0.99 9.41
C ARG A 14 21.68 0.12 10.33
N PRO A 15 22.01 1.30 9.78
CA PRO A 15 22.35 2.46 10.59
C PRO A 15 21.14 2.92 11.40
N VAL A 16 21.40 3.42 12.61
CA VAL A 16 20.40 4.07 13.45
C VAL A 16 20.55 5.58 13.31
N PHE A 17 19.43 6.27 13.10
CA PHE A 17 19.37 7.72 13.04
C PHE A 17 18.47 8.26 14.15
N LEU A 18 18.82 9.45 14.61
CA LEU A 18 17.94 10.32 15.36
C LEU A 18 17.14 11.19 14.40
N THR A 19 15.83 11.30 14.62
CA THR A 19 14.93 12.18 13.88
C THR A 19 14.07 12.94 14.88
N GLY A 20 13.82 14.23 14.66
CA GLY A 20 13.17 15.08 15.66
C GLY A 20 12.94 16.51 15.21
N THR A 21 12.55 17.37 16.15
CA THR A 21 12.26 18.79 15.86
C THR A 21 13.49 19.53 15.30
N PHE A 22 14.69 19.16 15.75
CA PHE A 22 15.97 19.74 15.30
C PHE A 22 16.37 19.42 13.85
N ASN A 23 15.66 18.50 13.17
CA ASN A 23 15.87 18.21 11.75
C ASN A 23 14.57 18.12 10.96
N SER A 24 13.49 18.70 11.50
CA SER A 24 12.16 18.68 10.89
C SER A 24 11.68 17.26 10.55
N TRP A 25 11.97 16.30 11.45
CA TRP A 25 11.55 14.89 11.34
C TRP A 25 12.08 14.16 10.09
N VAL A 26 13.16 14.66 9.48
CA VAL A 26 13.81 14.01 8.34
C VAL A 26 14.50 12.72 8.81
N THR A 27 14.07 11.59 8.27
CA THR A 27 14.75 10.30 8.48
C THR A 27 15.99 10.18 7.60
N GLU A 28 16.95 9.35 8.01
CA GLU A 28 18.21 9.10 7.28
C GLU A 28 19.12 10.34 7.11
N ASP A 29 18.95 11.35 7.96
CA ASP A 29 19.85 12.49 7.98
C ASP A 29 21.21 12.07 8.55
N VAL A 30 22.21 11.95 7.67
CA VAL A 30 23.57 11.53 8.02
C VAL A 30 24.22 12.39 9.11
N ARG A 31 23.77 13.63 9.30
CA ARG A 31 24.25 14.51 10.39
C ARG A 31 23.87 13.95 11.76
N TYR A 32 22.75 13.23 11.85
CA TYR A 32 22.19 12.67 13.07
C TYR A 32 22.24 11.14 13.11
N GLN A 33 23.15 10.54 12.33
CA GLN A 33 23.43 9.12 12.38
C GLN A 33 24.16 8.77 13.69
N MET A 34 23.63 7.82 14.45
CA MET A 34 24.26 7.38 15.69
C MET A 34 25.49 6.52 15.39
N LYS A 35 26.54 6.71 16.19
CA LYS A 35 27.74 5.87 16.14
C LYS A 35 27.47 4.55 16.85
N LYS A 36 27.64 3.43 16.14
CA LYS A 36 27.60 2.09 16.75
C LYS A 36 28.83 1.90 17.64
N VAL A 37 28.62 1.73 18.95
CA VAL A 37 29.69 1.50 19.93
C VAL A 37 30.02 0.01 19.98
N LYS A 38 28.98 -0.84 20.02
CA LYS A 38 29.06 -2.31 19.92
C LYS A 38 27.69 -2.84 19.49
N ALA A 39 27.56 -4.15 19.31
CA ALA A 39 26.27 -4.77 19.00
C ALA A 39 25.22 -4.37 20.06
N GLY A 40 24.08 -3.86 19.60
CA GLY A 40 22.96 -3.40 20.42
C GLY A 40 23.20 -2.09 21.18
N HIS A 41 24.31 -1.38 20.96
CA HIS A 41 24.60 -0.12 21.65
C HIS A 41 25.10 0.95 20.68
N TYR A 42 24.36 2.06 20.61
CA TYR A 42 24.61 3.20 19.76
C TYR A 42 24.73 4.47 20.61
N GLN A 43 25.52 5.43 20.15
CA GLN A 43 25.71 6.70 20.83
C GLN A 43 25.70 7.86 19.84
N TYR A 44 25.09 8.97 20.25
CA TYR A 44 25.19 10.23 19.53
C TYR A 44 25.40 11.38 20.53
N THR A 45 26.32 12.29 20.22
CA THR A 45 26.58 13.47 21.04
C THR A 45 26.32 14.72 20.23
N PHE A 46 25.38 15.55 20.69
CA PHE A 46 25.17 16.89 20.17
C PHE A 46 26.26 17.81 20.73
N SER A 47 27.15 18.26 19.83
CA SER A 47 28.13 19.32 20.13
C SER A 47 27.41 20.62 20.49
N GLU A 48 26.39 20.95 19.70
CA GLU A 48 25.45 22.05 19.93
C GLU A 48 24.03 21.56 19.64
N ILE A 49 23.05 22.03 20.41
CA ILE A 49 21.64 21.72 20.17
C ILE A 49 21.08 22.76 19.20
N PRO A 50 20.53 22.36 18.04
CA PRO A 50 19.87 23.29 17.14
C PRO A 50 18.73 24.02 17.86
N VAL A 51 18.68 25.35 17.69
CA VAL A 51 17.59 26.16 18.24
C VAL A 51 16.35 25.96 17.39
N THR A 52 15.25 25.59 18.02
CA THR A 52 13.94 25.39 17.41
C THR A 52 12.88 26.15 18.19
N ASP A 53 11.81 26.60 17.52
CA ASP A 53 10.63 27.20 18.18
C ASP A 53 9.74 26.15 18.88
N GLU A 54 10.05 24.87 18.65
CA GLU A 54 9.37 23.71 19.23
C GLU A 54 10.19 23.08 20.35
N PRO A 55 9.54 22.39 21.32
CA PRO A 55 10.24 21.57 22.31
C PRO A 55 11.19 20.56 21.65
N PHE A 56 12.28 20.20 22.34
CA PHE A 56 13.20 19.20 21.83
C PHE A 56 12.54 17.81 21.91
N GLU A 57 12.06 17.33 20.77
CA GLU A 57 11.46 16.01 20.63
C GLU A 57 12.22 15.17 19.61
N TYR A 58 12.29 13.87 19.87
CA TYR A 58 13.00 12.94 18.99
C TYR A 58 12.47 11.52 19.06
N LYS A 59 12.85 10.75 18.03
CA LYS A 59 12.66 9.31 17.88
C LYS A 59 13.88 8.67 17.26
N TYR A 60 13.97 7.36 17.41
CA TYR A 60 14.95 6.52 16.74
C TYR A 60 14.35 5.79 15.53
N VAL A 61 15.11 5.74 14.44
CA VAL A 61 14.76 4.99 13.23
C VAL A 61 15.96 4.20 12.71
N LYS A 62 15.71 3.02 12.13
CA LYS A 62 16.72 2.23 11.40
C LYS A 62 16.56 2.40 9.89
N GLY A 63 16.95 3.56 9.38
CA GLY A 63 16.61 4.02 8.03
C GLY A 63 15.44 4.99 8.11
N GLY A 64 14.27 4.58 7.60
CA GLY A 64 13.04 5.39 7.56
C GLY A 64 12.00 5.06 8.64
N TRP A 65 10.83 5.69 8.53
CA TRP A 65 9.66 5.47 9.40
C TRP A 65 9.03 4.07 9.29
N ASP A 66 9.38 3.33 8.25
CA ASP A 66 9.11 1.90 8.09
C ASP A 66 9.97 1.02 9.01
N ALA A 67 10.96 1.62 9.67
CA ALA A 67 11.84 1.00 10.64
C ALA A 67 12.00 1.83 11.94
N GLU A 68 10.93 2.49 12.35
CA GLU A 68 10.89 3.26 13.60
C GLU A 68 10.98 2.39 14.86
N GLU A 69 11.38 2.99 15.97
CA GLU A 69 11.33 2.34 17.28
C GLU A 69 9.91 1.92 17.66
N LEU A 70 9.79 0.75 18.29
CA LEU A 70 8.55 0.25 18.87
C LEU A 70 8.73 0.04 20.38
N GLY A 71 7.66 0.28 21.13
CA GLY A 71 7.55 -0.05 22.55
C GLY A 71 7.52 -1.57 22.78
N SER A 72 7.54 -1.97 24.05
CA SER A 72 7.39 -3.39 24.43
C SER A 72 6.02 -3.96 24.06
N ASP A 73 5.03 -3.09 23.89
CA ASP A 73 3.69 -3.38 23.37
C ASP A 73 3.64 -3.57 21.85
N GLY A 74 4.74 -3.29 21.14
CA GLY A 74 4.83 -3.40 19.69
C GLY A 74 4.27 -2.21 18.93
N PHE A 75 3.85 -1.13 19.60
CA PHE A 75 3.38 0.10 18.96
C PHE A 75 4.46 1.18 18.96
N PRO A 76 4.47 2.11 17.99
CA PRO A 76 5.35 3.27 18.04
C PRO A 76 5.07 4.07 19.33
N PRO A 77 6.07 4.31 20.18
CA PRO A 77 5.87 5.06 21.42
C PRO A 77 5.56 6.54 21.11
N ALA A 78 5.13 7.32 22.10
CA ALA A 78 5.11 8.77 21.96
C ALA A 78 6.52 9.33 21.67
N ASN A 79 6.60 10.54 21.12
CA ASN A 79 7.87 11.24 20.94
C ASN A 79 8.59 11.38 22.28
N ARG A 80 9.90 11.12 22.29
CA ARG A 80 10.73 11.40 23.47
C ARG A 80 10.89 12.91 23.54
N ARG A 81 10.49 13.52 24.65
CA ARG A 81 10.51 14.97 24.83
C ARG A 81 11.46 15.37 25.94
N MET A 82 12.25 16.42 25.70
CA MET A 82 13.14 17.04 26.68
C MET A 82 12.90 18.54 26.76
N GLU A 83 12.56 19.05 27.94
CA GLU A 83 12.45 20.49 28.17
C GLU A 83 13.83 21.17 28.18
N VAL A 84 14.87 20.47 28.66
CA VAL A 84 16.24 20.97 28.70
C VAL A 84 17.20 19.90 28.16
N PRO A 85 17.58 19.94 26.87
CA PRO A 85 18.41 18.92 26.22
C PRO A 85 19.89 19.05 26.63
N ARG A 86 20.24 18.47 27.78
CA ARG A 86 21.61 18.47 28.32
C ARG A 86 21.96 17.19 29.06
N GLY A 87 23.25 16.92 29.19
CA GLY A 87 23.76 15.80 29.98
C GLY A 87 23.75 14.49 29.21
N LYS A 88 23.59 13.37 29.93
CA LYS A 88 23.63 12.03 29.36
C LYS A 88 22.28 11.34 29.56
N VAL A 89 21.69 10.86 28.49
CA VAL A 89 20.41 10.13 28.49
C VAL A 89 20.64 8.71 28.02
N THR A 90 19.95 7.76 28.63
CA THR A 90 19.99 6.35 28.24
C THR A 90 18.60 5.92 27.83
N ASP A 91 18.48 5.50 26.58
CA ASP A 91 17.24 5.01 26.00
C ASP A 91 17.33 3.52 25.66
N VAL A 92 16.18 2.87 25.68
CA VAL A 92 16.03 1.49 25.25
C VAL A 92 14.98 1.42 24.15
N VAL A 93 15.34 0.81 23.03
CA VAL A 93 14.43 0.43 21.96
C VAL A 93 14.31 -1.10 21.95
N PRO A 94 13.24 -1.66 22.55
CA PRO A 94 13.11 -3.10 22.70
C PRO A 94 12.91 -3.81 21.36
N ARG A 95 12.23 -3.15 20.41
CA ARG A 95 11.97 -3.67 19.08
C ARG A 95 12.04 -2.53 18.06
N TRP A 96 12.43 -2.88 16.84
CA TRP A 96 12.34 -2.00 15.68
C TRP A 96 11.22 -2.49 14.81
N LYS A 97 10.48 -1.56 14.21
CA LYS A 97 9.61 -1.89 13.11
C LYS A 97 10.44 -2.53 12.01
N GLN A 98 10.03 -3.71 11.57
CA GLN A 98 10.71 -4.42 10.50
C GLN A 98 9.98 -4.16 9.19
N HIS A 99 10.73 -3.83 8.13
CA HIS A 99 10.16 -3.61 6.79
C HIS A 99 9.53 -4.90 6.27
N GLY A 100 8.24 -5.10 6.55
CA GLY A 100 7.56 -6.37 6.26
C GLY A 100 8.05 -7.54 7.11
N GLY A 101 8.54 -7.32 8.34
CA GLY A 101 9.14 -8.39 9.16
C GLY A 101 8.62 -8.54 10.59
N ASP A 102 7.66 -7.73 11.04
CA ASP A 102 6.95 -7.97 12.31
C ASP A 102 5.62 -8.66 12.01
N TYR A 103 5.70 -9.86 11.44
CA TYR A 103 4.56 -10.74 11.36
C TYR A 103 4.95 -12.07 11.98
N ASP A 104 4.06 -12.64 12.77
CA ASP A 104 4.19 -14.01 13.21
C ASP A 104 3.99 -14.94 11.99
N PRO A 105 4.97 -15.81 11.63
CA PRO A 105 4.85 -16.74 10.51
C PRO A 105 3.63 -17.66 10.60
N ALA A 106 3.04 -17.86 11.78
CA ALA A 106 1.80 -18.60 11.95
C ALA A 106 0.60 -17.97 11.22
N PHE A 107 0.68 -16.66 10.94
CA PHE A 107 -0.35 -15.87 10.25
C PHE A 107 -0.01 -15.63 8.77
N TYR A 108 1.02 -16.29 8.24
CA TYR A 108 1.39 -16.14 6.83
C TYR A 108 0.27 -16.65 5.90
N PRO A 109 -0.07 -15.94 4.82
CA PRO A 109 -1.12 -16.39 3.90
C PRO A 109 -0.70 -17.66 3.16
N ASP A 110 -1.68 -18.51 2.84
CA ASP A 110 -1.46 -19.63 1.92
C ASP A 110 -1.47 -19.10 0.48
N ILE A 111 -0.33 -19.18 -0.21
CA ILE A 111 -0.16 -18.63 -1.56
C ILE A 111 -0.25 -19.75 -2.58
N GLN A 112 -1.32 -19.72 -3.39
CA GLN A 112 -1.55 -20.72 -4.42
C GLN A 112 -1.43 -20.10 -5.82
N VAL A 113 -0.61 -20.72 -6.68
CA VAL A 113 -0.59 -20.36 -8.11
C VAL A 113 -1.76 -21.05 -8.80
N VAL A 114 -2.87 -20.33 -8.96
CA VAL A 114 -4.09 -20.80 -9.65
C VAL A 114 -3.75 -21.35 -11.03
N ALA A 115 -3.01 -20.57 -11.81
CA ALA A 115 -2.48 -21.03 -13.08
C ALA A 115 -1.27 -20.19 -13.48
N LYS A 116 -0.19 -20.84 -13.95
CA LYS A 116 0.94 -20.13 -14.60
C LYS A 116 0.54 -19.52 -15.95
N ARG A 117 -0.52 -20.05 -16.57
CA ARG A 117 -1.01 -19.65 -17.90
C ARG A 117 -2.54 -19.71 -17.96
N PHE A 118 -3.21 -18.95 -17.10
CA PHE A 118 -4.67 -18.75 -17.14
C PHE A 118 -5.10 -18.17 -18.48
N ASN A 119 -6.20 -18.64 -19.07
CA ASN A 119 -6.67 -18.13 -20.37
C ASN A 119 -7.47 -16.82 -20.20
N LEU A 120 -7.12 -15.80 -20.97
CA LEU A 120 -7.80 -14.50 -21.04
C LEU A 120 -8.49 -14.41 -22.40
N PRO A 121 -9.71 -14.97 -22.58
CA PRO A 121 -10.33 -15.10 -23.89
C PRO A 121 -10.59 -13.73 -24.56
N GLN A 122 -10.97 -12.72 -23.78
CA GLN A 122 -11.21 -11.34 -24.24
C GLN A 122 -9.96 -10.73 -24.89
N LEU A 123 -8.76 -11.15 -24.45
CA LEU A 123 -7.47 -10.67 -24.96
C LEU A 123 -6.74 -11.69 -25.84
N ARG A 124 -7.28 -12.91 -25.97
CA ARG A 124 -6.66 -14.06 -26.66
C ARG A 124 -5.22 -14.34 -26.17
N ARG A 125 -5.00 -14.22 -24.86
CA ARG A 125 -3.69 -14.33 -24.21
C ARG A 125 -3.75 -15.23 -22.99
N ARG A 126 -2.60 -15.41 -22.34
CA ARG A 126 -2.50 -16.10 -21.06
C ARG A 126 -1.79 -15.26 -20.01
N ARG A 127 -2.18 -15.42 -18.74
CA ARG A 127 -1.57 -14.72 -17.61
C ARG A 127 -1.33 -15.65 -16.44
N ARG A 128 -0.30 -15.38 -15.64
CA ARG A 128 -0.18 -16.02 -14.35
C ARG A 128 -1.10 -15.34 -13.34
N ILE A 129 -1.88 -16.15 -12.64
CA ILE A 129 -2.77 -15.72 -11.57
C ILE A 129 -2.37 -16.49 -10.32
N SER A 130 -2.23 -15.77 -9.22
CA SER A 130 -2.02 -16.34 -7.89
C SER A 130 -3.09 -15.85 -6.94
N VAL A 131 -3.40 -16.63 -5.92
CA VAL A 131 -4.27 -16.22 -4.81
C VAL A 131 -3.48 -16.30 -3.51
N LEU A 132 -3.65 -15.30 -2.66
CA LEU A 132 -3.16 -15.30 -1.29
C LEU A 132 -4.39 -15.46 -0.40
N LEU A 133 -4.50 -16.63 0.21
CA LEU A 133 -5.60 -17.01 1.07
C LEU A 133 -5.25 -16.66 2.53
N PRO A 134 -6.24 -16.25 3.36
CA PRO A 134 -6.02 -16.04 4.78
C PRO A 134 -5.36 -17.24 5.46
N TRP A 135 -4.48 -16.99 6.43
CA TRP A 135 -3.66 -18.02 7.11
C TRP A 135 -4.45 -19.22 7.68
N ASN A 136 -5.72 -19.00 8.05
CA ASN A 136 -6.60 -20.01 8.60
C ASN A 136 -7.63 -20.55 7.60
N TYR A 137 -7.47 -20.28 6.29
CA TYR A 137 -8.46 -20.61 5.27
C TYR A 137 -8.86 -22.09 5.32
N GLU A 138 -7.92 -23.03 5.32
CA GLU A 138 -8.20 -24.48 5.39
C GLU A 138 -8.74 -24.96 6.74
N LYS A 139 -8.54 -24.19 7.81
CA LYS A 139 -9.01 -24.50 9.16
C LYS A 139 -10.36 -23.89 9.48
N SER A 140 -10.88 -23.02 8.62
CA SER A 140 -12.13 -22.30 8.83
C SER A 140 -13.15 -22.61 7.74
N GLY A 141 -14.43 -22.63 8.11
CA GLY A 141 -15.55 -22.73 7.16
C GLY A 141 -16.02 -21.38 6.62
N ARG A 142 -15.27 -20.30 6.84
CA ARG A 142 -15.68 -18.93 6.50
C ARG A 142 -15.60 -18.68 4.99
N HIS A 143 -16.40 -17.72 4.55
CA HIS A 143 -16.32 -17.13 3.21
C HIS A 143 -15.74 -15.72 3.33
N TYR A 144 -15.00 -15.30 2.31
CA TYR A 144 -14.11 -14.14 2.42
C TYR A 144 -14.39 -13.10 1.33
N PRO A 145 -14.33 -11.80 1.66
CA PRO A 145 -14.18 -10.75 0.66
C PRO A 145 -12.95 -10.99 -0.23
N VAL A 146 -12.95 -10.42 -1.44
CA VAL A 146 -11.88 -10.62 -2.42
C VAL A 146 -11.37 -9.28 -2.94
N LEU A 147 -10.05 -9.10 -2.96
CA LEU A 147 -9.36 -7.96 -3.54
C LEU A 147 -8.54 -8.40 -4.76
N TYR A 148 -8.92 -7.93 -5.95
CA TYR A 148 -8.20 -8.16 -7.20
C TYR A 148 -7.11 -7.10 -7.37
N LEU A 149 -5.84 -7.48 -7.31
CA LEU A 149 -4.70 -6.57 -7.43
C LEU A 149 -3.90 -6.79 -8.71
N GLN A 150 -3.65 -5.68 -9.40
CA GLN A 150 -2.82 -5.65 -10.60
C GLN A 150 -1.32 -5.77 -10.28
N ASP A 151 -0.52 -6.12 -11.29
CA ASP A 151 0.93 -6.25 -11.19
C ASP A 151 1.36 -7.29 -10.14
N GLY A 152 0.71 -8.46 -10.17
CA GLY A 152 0.84 -9.56 -9.21
C GLY A 152 2.27 -9.95 -8.86
N GLN A 153 3.19 -9.91 -9.84
CA GLN A 153 4.60 -10.21 -9.62
C GLN A 153 5.28 -9.25 -8.62
N ASN A 154 4.81 -8.00 -8.53
CA ASN A 154 5.35 -6.98 -7.64
C ASN A 154 4.69 -6.99 -6.25
N LEU A 155 3.68 -7.84 -6.03
CA LEU A 155 2.94 -7.83 -4.77
C LEU A 155 3.67 -8.58 -3.66
N PHE A 156 4.29 -9.73 -3.96
CA PHE A 156 4.90 -10.60 -2.94
C PHE A 156 6.23 -11.24 -3.37
N GLU A 157 6.65 -11.13 -4.63
CA GLU A 157 7.92 -11.72 -5.06
C GLU A 157 9.09 -10.79 -4.77
N GLU A 158 10.12 -11.29 -4.09
CA GLU A 158 11.26 -10.45 -3.65
C GLU A 158 12.12 -9.94 -4.81
N ASN A 159 12.18 -10.67 -5.93
CA ASN A 159 13.05 -10.36 -7.07
C ASN A 159 12.30 -9.71 -8.25
N ALA A 160 11.13 -9.10 -8.00
CA ALA A 160 10.38 -8.43 -9.04
C ALA A 160 11.16 -7.22 -9.61
N PRO A 161 11.10 -6.92 -10.92
CA PRO A 161 11.99 -5.94 -11.56
C PRO A 161 11.93 -4.50 -11.02
N PHE A 162 10.83 -4.14 -10.36
CA PHE A 162 10.63 -2.83 -9.77
C PHE A 162 10.60 -2.86 -8.23
N GLY A 163 10.83 -4.03 -7.62
CA GLY A 163 10.69 -4.24 -6.19
C GLY A 163 9.32 -4.79 -5.80
N THR A 164 9.09 -4.88 -4.49
CA THR A 164 7.91 -5.57 -3.93
C THR A 164 7.14 -4.70 -2.96
N TRP A 165 5.82 -4.86 -2.95
CA TRP A 165 4.94 -4.31 -1.93
C TRP A 165 5.02 -5.11 -0.62
N GLY A 166 5.41 -6.39 -0.70
CA GLY A 166 5.40 -7.31 0.43
C GLY A 166 3.99 -7.59 0.98
N VAL A 167 2.98 -7.66 0.11
CA VAL A 167 1.57 -7.87 0.46
C VAL A 167 1.38 -9.13 1.28
N ASP A 168 2.08 -10.21 0.97
CA ASP A 168 2.15 -11.44 1.78
C ASP A 168 2.48 -11.17 3.25
N LYS A 169 3.57 -10.44 3.48
CA LYS A 169 4.05 -10.06 4.82
C LYS A 169 3.10 -9.08 5.50
N LYS A 170 2.49 -8.16 4.72
CA LYS A 170 1.49 -7.22 5.23
C LYS A 170 0.17 -7.89 5.61
N LEU A 171 -0.27 -8.90 4.84
CA LEU A 171 -1.45 -9.71 5.16
C LEU A 171 -1.22 -10.50 6.46
N ALA A 172 -0.01 -11.04 6.65
CA ALA A 172 0.34 -11.74 7.89
C ALA A 172 0.28 -10.81 9.11
N ALA A 173 0.82 -9.60 9.00
CA ALA A 173 0.72 -8.59 10.07
C ALA A 173 -0.74 -8.19 10.34
N LEU A 174 -1.55 -7.96 9.30
CA LEU A 174 -2.98 -7.68 9.47
C LEU A 174 -3.71 -8.83 10.17
N ALA A 175 -3.42 -10.07 9.77
CA ALA A 175 -4.01 -11.28 10.33
C ALA A 175 -3.70 -11.45 11.82
N GLN A 176 -2.48 -11.15 12.24
CA GLN A 176 -2.09 -11.15 13.65
C GLN A 176 -2.90 -10.15 14.48
N ASP A 177 -3.27 -9.01 13.90
CA ASP A 177 -4.10 -7.97 14.53
C ASP A 177 -5.61 -8.26 14.46
N GLY A 178 -6.01 -9.47 14.04
CA GLY A 178 -7.43 -9.82 13.83
C GLY A 178 -8.09 -9.10 12.65
N LYS A 179 -7.29 -8.56 11.73
CA LYS A 179 -7.71 -7.97 10.46
C LYS A 179 -7.27 -8.89 9.31
N GLY A 180 -7.46 -8.51 8.05
CA GLY A 180 -6.89 -9.29 6.94
C GLY A 180 -7.67 -10.55 6.55
N ASP A 181 -8.91 -10.70 7.02
CA ASP A 181 -9.82 -11.78 6.61
C ASP A 181 -10.40 -11.51 5.21
N PHE A 182 -9.55 -11.46 4.19
CA PHE A 182 -9.94 -11.35 2.79
C PHE A 182 -8.91 -12.07 1.89
N ILE A 183 -9.36 -12.51 0.72
CA ILE A 183 -8.52 -13.13 -0.30
C ILE A 183 -7.92 -12.03 -1.18
N VAL A 184 -6.63 -12.15 -1.53
CA VAL A 184 -6.02 -11.33 -2.59
C VAL A 184 -5.83 -12.16 -3.84
N VAL A 185 -6.40 -11.72 -4.96
CA VAL A 185 -6.14 -12.29 -6.29
C VAL A 185 -5.07 -11.44 -6.97
N ALA A 186 -3.85 -11.97 -7.07
CA ALA A 186 -2.71 -11.32 -7.69
C ALA A 186 -2.65 -11.64 -9.19
N ILE A 187 -2.77 -10.60 -10.02
CA ILE A 187 -2.81 -10.72 -11.48
C ILE A 187 -1.52 -10.16 -12.06
N ASP A 188 -0.63 -11.04 -12.52
CA ASP A 188 0.62 -10.59 -13.16
C ASP A 188 0.30 -9.66 -14.34
N HIS A 189 1.22 -8.78 -14.71
CA HIS A 189 1.07 -7.95 -15.92
C HIS A 189 1.57 -8.64 -17.21
N GLY A 190 1.20 -8.10 -18.38
CA GLY A 190 1.44 -8.72 -19.70
C GLY A 190 2.83 -8.51 -20.29
N GLY A 191 3.84 -8.26 -19.45
CA GLY A 191 5.14 -7.78 -19.91
C GLY A 191 5.02 -6.56 -20.85
N LYS A 192 5.43 -6.74 -22.12
CA LYS A 192 5.35 -5.70 -23.17
C LYS A 192 3.91 -5.23 -23.46
N GLU A 193 2.91 -6.06 -23.20
CA GLU A 193 1.50 -5.73 -23.43
C GLU A 193 0.87 -4.93 -22.29
N ARG A 194 1.55 -4.84 -21.13
CA ARG A 194 1.02 -4.20 -19.90
C ARG A 194 0.40 -2.84 -20.18
N ILE A 195 1.13 -1.95 -20.85
CA ILE A 195 0.66 -0.59 -21.10
C ILE A 195 -0.61 -0.58 -21.94
N LYS A 196 -0.67 -1.38 -23.01
CA LYS A 196 -1.85 -1.47 -23.87
C LYS A 196 -3.05 -2.03 -23.10
N GLU A 197 -2.85 -3.11 -22.34
CA GLU A 197 -3.91 -3.73 -21.54
C GLU A 197 -4.43 -2.84 -20.42
N PHE A 198 -3.59 -1.96 -19.85
CA PHE A 198 -3.98 -1.06 -18.77
C PHE A 198 -4.46 0.30 -19.25
N LEU A 199 -4.38 0.60 -20.55
CA LEU A 199 -4.93 1.82 -21.12
C LEU A 199 -6.42 1.64 -21.43
N PRO A 200 -7.31 2.45 -20.80
CA PRO A 200 -8.74 2.38 -21.08
C PRO A 200 -9.12 2.70 -22.53
N TYR A 201 -8.37 3.61 -23.14
CA TYR A 201 -8.63 4.12 -24.49
C TYR A 201 -7.35 4.19 -25.30
N LYS A 202 -7.52 4.31 -26.62
CA LYS A 202 -6.42 4.60 -27.55
C LYS A 202 -5.68 5.87 -27.15
N SER A 203 -4.34 5.77 -27.10
CA SER A 203 -3.42 6.87 -26.85
C SER A 203 -2.57 7.15 -28.08
N LYS A 204 -2.28 8.43 -28.33
CA LYS A 204 -1.31 8.81 -29.38
C LYS A 204 0.10 8.29 -29.06
N GLN A 205 0.46 8.20 -27.78
CA GLN A 205 1.80 7.83 -27.34
C GLN A 205 2.04 6.31 -27.33
N TRP A 206 1.02 5.52 -27.00
CA TRP A 206 1.17 4.06 -26.79
C TRP A 206 0.29 3.19 -27.69
N GLY A 207 -0.46 3.81 -28.61
CA GLY A 207 -1.31 3.10 -29.56
C GLY A 207 -2.63 2.67 -28.95
N ASP A 208 -3.12 1.51 -29.38
CA ASP A 208 -4.44 1.00 -28.97
C ASP A 208 -4.47 0.67 -27.47
N GLY A 209 -5.59 1.02 -26.83
CA GLY A 209 -5.89 0.64 -25.45
C GLY A 209 -6.82 -0.54 -25.44
N LEU A 210 -6.47 -1.58 -24.68
CA LEU A 210 -7.21 -2.84 -24.53
C LEU A 210 -7.87 -2.94 -23.13
N GLY A 211 -8.04 -1.80 -22.46
CA GLY A 211 -8.57 -1.75 -21.09
C GLY A 211 -10.00 -2.27 -20.98
N ARG A 212 -10.82 -2.15 -22.02
CA ARG A 212 -12.18 -2.72 -22.05
C ARG A 212 -12.15 -4.23 -22.04
N GLU A 213 -11.34 -4.83 -22.91
CA GLU A 213 -11.14 -6.26 -23.01
C GLU A 213 -10.51 -6.82 -21.74
N TYR A 214 -9.54 -6.11 -21.16
CA TYR A 214 -8.95 -6.48 -19.89
C TYR A 214 -9.96 -6.43 -18.74
N ALA A 215 -10.75 -5.34 -18.63
CA ALA A 215 -11.79 -5.21 -17.61
C ALA A 215 -12.88 -6.30 -17.77
N GLY A 216 -13.29 -6.60 -19.00
CA GLY A 216 -14.21 -7.71 -19.31
C GLY A 216 -13.65 -9.07 -18.89
N PHE A 217 -12.35 -9.33 -19.14
CA PHE A 217 -11.68 -10.52 -18.61
C PHE A 217 -11.80 -10.61 -17.09
N LEU A 218 -11.52 -9.52 -16.36
CA LEU A 218 -11.58 -9.52 -14.91
C LEU A 218 -12.99 -9.86 -14.41
N ALA A 219 -13.99 -9.14 -14.92
CA ALA A 219 -15.38 -9.22 -14.46
C ALA A 219 -16.10 -10.50 -14.90
N GLU A 220 -15.90 -10.94 -16.15
CA GLU A 220 -16.72 -11.97 -16.78
C GLU A 220 -16.03 -13.33 -16.85
N THR A 221 -14.72 -13.41 -16.55
CA THR A 221 -13.97 -14.67 -16.64
C THR A 221 -13.20 -14.95 -15.36
N LEU A 222 -12.36 -14.03 -14.91
CA LEU A 222 -11.55 -14.28 -13.73
C LEU A 222 -12.39 -14.36 -12.47
N LYS A 223 -13.25 -13.36 -12.21
CA LYS A 223 -14.08 -13.36 -11.00
C LYS A 223 -15.00 -14.58 -10.89
N PRO A 224 -15.77 -14.97 -11.92
CA PRO A 224 -16.58 -16.20 -11.85
C PRO A 224 -15.74 -17.46 -11.60
N TYR A 225 -14.53 -17.53 -12.14
CA TYR A 225 -13.62 -18.63 -11.83
C TYR A 225 -13.23 -18.63 -10.34
N ILE A 226 -12.85 -17.48 -9.79
CA ILE A 226 -12.46 -17.38 -8.38
C ILE A 226 -13.63 -17.72 -7.46
N ASP A 227 -14.83 -17.18 -7.71
CA ASP A 227 -16.02 -17.45 -6.90
C ASP A 227 -16.45 -18.93 -6.91
N ASN A 228 -16.19 -19.65 -8.01
CA ASN A 228 -16.53 -21.07 -8.12
C ASN A 228 -15.48 -22.01 -7.50
N ASN A 229 -14.25 -21.54 -7.29
CA ASN A 229 -13.13 -22.39 -6.84
C ASN A 229 -12.64 -22.04 -5.43
N PHE A 230 -13.06 -20.90 -4.87
CA PHE A 230 -12.68 -20.44 -3.54
C PHE A 230 -13.92 -20.02 -2.73
N ARG A 231 -13.83 -20.07 -1.40
CA ARG A 231 -14.89 -19.65 -0.47
C ARG A 231 -14.96 -18.13 -0.42
N THR A 232 -15.54 -17.52 -1.45
CA THR A 232 -15.69 -16.07 -1.55
C THR A 232 -17.05 -15.61 -1.04
N LEU A 233 -17.13 -14.35 -0.64
CA LEU A 233 -18.38 -13.60 -0.61
C LEU A 233 -18.52 -12.92 -1.98
N PRO A 234 -19.38 -13.43 -2.89
CA PRO A 234 -19.33 -13.07 -4.31
C PRO A 234 -19.97 -11.70 -4.61
N GLY A 235 -20.70 -11.12 -3.65
CA GLY A 235 -21.36 -9.83 -3.80
C GLY A 235 -20.38 -8.67 -3.97
N ARG A 236 -20.80 -7.62 -4.67
CA ARG A 236 -19.95 -6.47 -4.98
C ARG A 236 -19.46 -5.75 -3.74
N GLU A 237 -20.27 -5.71 -2.69
CA GLU A 237 -20.00 -5.12 -1.38
C GLU A 237 -18.82 -5.79 -0.65
N HIS A 238 -18.43 -6.99 -1.10
CA HIS A 238 -17.27 -7.75 -0.63
C HIS A 238 -16.17 -7.87 -1.70
N THR A 239 -16.34 -7.24 -2.86
CA THR A 239 -15.40 -7.33 -3.98
C THR A 239 -14.69 -6.00 -4.21
N GLY A 240 -13.37 -6.02 -4.08
CA GLY A 240 -12.49 -4.89 -4.35
C GLY A 240 -11.57 -5.10 -5.55
N ILE A 241 -11.11 -4.00 -6.13
CA ILE A 241 -10.13 -3.95 -7.20
C ILE A 241 -9.09 -2.87 -6.91
N GLY A 242 -7.84 -3.09 -7.29
CA GLY A 242 -6.80 -2.11 -7.04
C GLY A 242 -5.47 -2.37 -7.73
N GLY A 243 -4.59 -1.39 -7.59
CA GLY A 243 -3.24 -1.43 -8.13
C GLY A 243 -2.58 -0.05 -8.05
N SER A 244 -1.33 0.03 -8.50
CA SER A 244 -0.60 1.29 -8.56
C SER A 244 -0.36 1.78 -9.98
N SER A 245 -0.12 3.08 -10.17
CA SER A 245 0.31 3.62 -11.47
C SER A 245 -0.70 3.29 -12.58
N MET A 246 -0.27 2.63 -13.65
CA MET A 246 -1.15 2.08 -14.70
C MET A 246 -2.14 1.04 -14.15
N GLY A 247 -1.75 0.24 -13.17
CA GLY A 247 -2.62 -0.70 -12.44
C GLY A 247 -3.74 0.01 -11.68
N GLY A 248 -3.45 1.19 -11.12
CA GLY A 248 -4.46 2.05 -10.50
C GLY A 248 -5.44 2.61 -11.54
N LEU A 249 -4.93 3.07 -12.69
CA LEU A 249 -5.76 3.57 -13.79
C LEU A 249 -6.75 2.52 -14.32
N ILE A 250 -6.26 1.32 -14.63
CA ILE A 250 -7.12 0.24 -15.13
C ILE A 250 -8.11 -0.25 -14.07
N SER A 251 -7.76 -0.21 -12.79
CA SER A 251 -8.65 -0.59 -11.69
C SER A 251 -9.81 0.39 -11.54
N ILE A 252 -9.55 1.70 -11.65
CA ILE A 252 -10.61 2.72 -11.72
C ILE A 252 -11.53 2.42 -12.90
N TYR A 253 -10.95 2.24 -14.09
CA TYR A 253 -11.74 2.00 -15.29
C TYR A 253 -12.60 0.73 -15.19
N ALA A 254 -12.02 -0.38 -14.74
CA ALA A 254 -12.72 -1.65 -14.61
C ALA A 254 -13.89 -1.57 -13.63
N GLY A 255 -13.70 -0.99 -12.44
CA GLY A 255 -14.80 -0.89 -11.48
C GLY A 255 -15.86 0.15 -11.86
N LEU A 256 -15.54 1.16 -12.66
CA LEU A 256 -16.56 2.07 -13.23
C LEU A 256 -17.32 1.44 -14.40
N MET A 257 -16.70 0.54 -15.16
CA MET A 257 -17.35 -0.19 -16.26
C MET A 257 -18.19 -1.38 -15.79
N PHE A 258 -17.83 -1.97 -14.65
CA PHE A 258 -18.52 -3.12 -14.04
C PHE A 258 -18.91 -2.79 -12.58
N PRO A 259 -19.75 -1.76 -12.35
CA PRO A 259 -20.12 -1.32 -11.02
C PRO A 259 -20.94 -2.36 -10.26
N GLU A 260 -21.61 -3.28 -10.95
CA GLU A 260 -22.30 -4.45 -10.38
C GLU A 260 -21.35 -5.51 -9.83
N VAL A 261 -20.06 -5.44 -10.19
CA VAL A 261 -19.02 -6.38 -9.75
C VAL A 261 -18.18 -5.80 -8.62
N TYR A 262 -17.78 -4.53 -8.72
CA TYR A 262 -16.82 -3.93 -7.80
C TYR A 262 -17.44 -2.79 -6.98
N SER A 263 -17.12 -2.73 -5.69
CA SER A 263 -17.51 -1.61 -4.81
C SER A 263 -16.37 -0.99 -4.01
N LYS A 264 -15.20 -1.63 -3.97
CA LYS A 264 -14.05 -1.18 -3.20
C LYS A 264 -12.87 -0.94 -4.12
N PHE A 265 -12.25 0.24 -4.05
CA PHE A 265 -11.18 0.65 -4.96
C PHE A 265 -9.94 1.00 -4.15
N MET A 266 -8.85 0.25 -4.33
CA MET A 266 -7.53 0.54 -3.76
C MET A 266 -6.62 1.13 -4.83
N ILE A 267 -6.53 2.45 -4.88
CA ILE A 267 -5.92 3.19 -6.00
C ILE A 267 -4.70 3.96 -5.52
N PHE A 268 -3.51 3.46 -5.89
CA PHE A 268 -2.25 4.07 -5.47
C PHE A 268 -1.54 4.76 -6.64
N SER A 269 -1.18 6.03 -6.48
CA SER A 269 -0.42 6.82 -7.44
C SER A 269 -0.87 6.64 -8.91
N PRO A 270 -2.18 6.75 -9.23
CA PRO A 270 -2.72 6.32 -10.52
C PRO A 270 -2.24 7.20 -11.68
N SER A 271 -2.01 6.59 -12.83
CA SER A 271 -1.60 7.28 -14.06
C SER A 271 -2.76 7.98 -14.78
N LEU A 272 -3.52 8.81 -14.06
CA LEU A 272 -4.70 9.53 -14.57
C LEU A 272 -4.39 10.40 -15.80
N TRP A 273 -3.18 10.95 -15.84
CA TRP A 273 -2.65 11.76 -16.95
C TRP A 273 -2.58 10.99 -18.29
N ALA A 274 -2.47 9.66 -18.25
CA ALA A 274 -2.41 8.83 -19.46
C ALA A 274 -3.77 8.72 -20.18
N SER A 275 -4.87 9.04 -19.49
CA SER A 275 -6.21 8.93 -20.03
C SER A 275 -7.16 10.03 -19.49
N PRO A 276 -7.03 11.28 -19.97
CA PRO A 276 -7.92 12.37 -19.55
C PRO A 276 -9.41 12.11 -19.78
N LYS A 277 -9.76 11.22 -20.72
CA LYS A 277 -11.15 10.80 -20.97
C LYS A 277 -11.80 10.07 -19.79
N ILE A 278 -11.02 9.59 -18.83
CA ILE A 278 -11.53 8.91 -17.63
C ILE A 278 -12.43 9.81 -16.79
N TYR A 279 -12.30 11.14 -16.92
CA TYR A 279 -13.16 12.10 -16.22
C TYR A 279 -14.52 12.32 -16.90
N ALA A 280 -14.68 11.96 -18.17
CA ALA A 280 -15.86 12.32 -18.97
C ALA A 280 -16.89 11.18 -19.11
N GLU A 281 -16.47 9.96 -19.44
CA GLU A 281 -17.41 8.85 -19.69
C GLU A 281 -17.61 7.99 -18.43
N PRO A 282 -16.56 7.46 -17.79
CA PRO A 282 -16.69 6.61 -16.60
C PRO A 282 -17.31 7.33 -15.39
N MET A 283 -17.05 8.63 -15.22
CA MET A 283 -17.62 9.40 -14.10
C MET A 283 -19.11 9.72 -14.28
N ARG A 284 -19.63 9.68 -15.50
CA ARG A 284 -21.09 9.73 -15.73
C ARG A 284 -21.76 8.46 -15.22
N PHE A 285 -21.09 7.30 -15.29
CA PHE A 285 -21.57 6.08 -14.65
C PHE A 285 -21.46 6.16 -13.12
N ALA A 286 -20.43 6.82 -12.58
CA ALA A 286 -20.33 7.10 -11.14
C ALA A 286 -21.54 7.89 -10.61
N ALA A 287 -22.16 8.74 -11.44
CA ALA A 287 -23.37 9.47 -11.05
C ALA A 287 -24.61 8.59 -10.80
N TYR A 288 -24.57 7.35 -11.28
CA TYR A 288 -25.60 6.33 -11.08
C TYR A 288 -25.04 5.09 -10.37
N ALA A 289 -23.81 5.16 -9.87
CA ALA A 289 -23.14 3.99 -9.31
C ALA A 289 -23.72 3.67 -7.91
N PRO A 290 -23.95 2.37 -7.62
CA PRO A 290 -24.27 1.92 -6.29
C PRO A 290 -23.14 2.27 -5.29
N PRO A 291 -23.42 2.27 -3.98
CA PRO A 291 -22.45 2.70 -2.97
C PRO A 291 -21.07 2.08 -3.15
N ALA A 292 -20.02 2.88 -3.04
CA ALA A 292 -18.65 2.43 -3.23
C ALA A 292 -17.67 3.16 -2.32
N LYS A 293 -16.49 2.56 -2.11
CA LYS A 293 -15.40 3.12 -1.31
C LYS A 293 -14.16 3.26 -2.18
N PHE A 294 -13.59 4.45 -2.28
CA PHE A 294 -12.32 4.73 -2.95
C PHE A 294 -11.26 5.10 -1.92
N TYR A 295 -10.21 4.31 -1.85
CA TYR A 295 -9.00 4.67 -1.14
C TYR A 295 -7.96 5.14 -2.17
N LEU A 296 -7.61 6.42 -2.11
CA LEU A 296 -6.69 7.08 -3.00
C LEU A 296 -5.41 7.40 -2.24
N TYR A 297 -4.26 7.09 -2.82
CA TYR A 297 -2.96 7.47 -2.28
C TYR A 297 -2.08 8.11 -3.35
N GLY A 298 -1.25 9.08 -2.96
CA GLY A 298 -0.15 9.57 -3.80
C GLY A 298 0.87 10.40 -3.04
N GLY A 299 2.14 10.27 -3.41
CA GLY A 299 3.25 11.01 -2.84
C GLY A 299 3.51 12.36 -3.53
N SER A 300 3.89 13.37 -2.75
CA SER A 300 4.21 14.71 -3.27
C SER A 300 5.52 14.75 -4.07
N ARG A 301 6.43 13.78 -3.90
CA ARG A 301 7.68 13.68 -4.69
C ARG A 301 7.51 12.88 -6.00
N GLU A 302 6.29 12.55 -6.38
CA GLU A 302 5.97 11.89 -7.66
C GLU A 302 5.82 12.86 -8.83
N GLY A 303 5.93 14.16 -8.56
CA GLY A 303 5.79 15.24 -9.52
C GLY A 303 4.60 16.14 -9.20
N ALA A 304 4.67 17.40 -9.66
CA ALA A 304 3.71 18.44 -9.30
C ALA A 304 2.25 18.10 -9.62
N GLY A 305 2.01 17.22 -10.61
CA GLY A 305 0.67 16.82 -11.02
C GLY A 305 0.03 15.70 -10.20
N MET A 306 0.77 14.90 -9.40
CA MET A 306 0.19 13.69 -8.78
C MET A 306 -0.92 14.01 -7.77
N VAL A 307 -0.61 14.84 -6.77
CA VAL A 307 -1.57 15.22 -5.72
C VAL A 307 -2.74 16.02 -6.31
N ALA A 308 -2.47 16.95 -7.22
CA ALA A 308 -3.50 17.74 -7.89
C ALA A 308 -4.46 16.87 -8.71
N ASN A 309 -3.94 15.88 -9.46
CA ASN A 309 -4.77 14.93 -10.21
C ASN A 309 -5.64 14.07 -9.29
N LEU A 310 -5.10 13.63 -8.15
CA LEU A 310 -5.87 12.86 -7.16
C LEU A 310 -6.99 13.68 -6.51
N GLN A 311 -6.71 14.95 -6.17
CA GLN A 311 -7.71 15.89 -5.66
C GLN A 311 -8.81 16.11 -6.70
N HIS A 312 -8.43 16.39 -7.95
CA HIS A 312 -9.39 16.58 -9.03
C HIS A 312 -10.25 15.33 -9.27
N PHE A 313 -9.65 14.14 -9.22
CA PHE A 313 -10.38 12.88 -9.32
C PHE A 313 -11.35 12.67 -8.16
N ARG A 314 -10.92 12.91 -6.93
CA ARG A 314 -11.78 12.85 -5.74
C ARG A 314 -12.98 13.78 -5.89
N GLU A 315 -12.76 15.04 -6.20
CA GLU A 315 -13.81 16.06 -6.36
C GLU A 315 -14.82 15.63 -7.42
N ALA A 316 -14.34 15.12 -8.55
CA ALA A 316 -15.20 14.65 -9.61
C ALA A 316 -16.00 13.40 -9.20
N VAL A 317 -15.43 12.47 -8.41
CA VAL A 317 -16.17 11.29 -7.91
C VAL A 317 -17.25 11.72 -6.92
N GLU A 318 -16.88 12.54 -5.94
CA GLU A 318 -17.80 13.02 -4.90
C GLU A 318 -18.97 13.81 -5.52
N SER A 319 -18.67 14.73 -6.44
CA SER A 319 -19.68 15.57 -7.12
C SER A 319 -20.67 14.76 -7.96
N ASN A 320 -20.19 13.73 -8.66
CA ASN A 320 -21.06 12.91 -9.50
C ASN A 320 -21.88 11.91 -8.67
N SER A 321 -21.29 11.31 -7.63
CA SER A 321 -21.89 10.19 -6.87
C SER A 321 -23.14 10.50 -6.05
N ARG A 322 -23.55 11.78 -5.90
CA ARG A 322 -24.68 12.20 -5.06
C ARG A 322 -24.60 11.68 -3.61
N GLY A 323 -23.39 11.51 -3.08
CA GLY A 323 -23.14 11.07 -1.71
C GLY A 323 -23.18 9.56 -1.48
N THR A 324 -23.33 8.73 -2.52
CA THR A 324 -23.26 7.25 -2.38
C THR A 324 -21.84 6.72 -2.29
N VAL A 325 -20.85 7.51 -2.74
CA VAL A 325 -19.45 7.11 -2.76
C VAL A 325 -18.69 7.76 -1.62
N GLN A 326 -17.93 6.96 -0.87
CA GLN A 326 -16.99 7.42 0.13
C GLN A 326 -15.59 7.46 -0.48
N VAL A 327 -14.90 8.59 -0.35
CA VAL A 327 -13.52 8.75 -0.82
C VAL A 327 -12.62 9.07 0.36
N ARG A 328 -11.54 8.31 0.52
CA ARG A 328 -10.44 8.60 1.43
C ARG A 328 -9.19 8.87 0.61
N LEU A 329 -8.66 10.09 0.71
CA LEU A 329 -7.43 10.51 0.04
C LEU A 329 -6.32 10.67 1.08
N GLU A 330 -5.25 9.92 0.90
CA GLU A 330 -4.03 10.03 1.70
C GLU A 330 -2.87 10.55 0.83
N THR A 331 -2.06 11.44 1.39
CA THR A 331 -0.88 11.97 0.71
C THR A 331 0.36 11.87 1.59
N ASP A 332 1.50 11.56 0.98
CA ASP A 332 2.80 11.50 1.66
C ASP A 332 3.72 12.60 1.11
N ALA A 333 4.04 13.60 1.92
CA ALA A 333 4.92 14.71 1.55
C ALA A 333 6.31 14.24 1.07
N HIS A 334 6.76 13.07 1.53
CA HIS A 334 8.02 12.45 1.15
C HIS A 334 7.83 11.20 0.27
N GLY A 335 6.58 10.92 -0.13
CA GLY A 335 6.20 9.76 -0.92
C GLY A 335 6.77 9.85 -2.33
N LYS A 336 7.37 8.74 -2.79
CA LYS A 336 7.89 8.55 -4.15
C LYS A 336 7.07 7.45 -4.84
N HIS A 337 7.16 7.41 -6.17
CA HIS A 337 6.43 6.46 -7.01
C HIS A 337 7.13 5.09 -7.00
N ASN A 338 6.95 4.32 -5.93
CA ASN A 338 7.60 3.00 -5.77
C ASN A 338 6.81 2.01 -4.91
N GLU A 339 7.23 0.76 -5.03
CA GLU A 339 6.63 -0.45 -4.49
C GLU A 339 6.68 -0.50 -2.97
N ALA A 340 7.80 -0.08 -2.36
CA ALA A 340 7.95 -0.05 -0.92
C ALA A 340 6.94 0.90 -0.25
N ARG A 341 6.69 2.07 -0.87
CA ARG A 341 5.70 3.03 -0.38
C ARG A 341 4.28 2.50 -0.50
N TRP A 342 3.92 1.91 -1.64
CA TRP A 342 2.62 1.27 -1.83
C TRP A 342 2.40 0.11 -0.85
N GLY A 343 3.43 -0.69 -0.60
CA GLY A 343 3.43 -1.73 0.44
C GLY A 343 3.23 -1.20 1.85
N THR A 344 3.77 -0.01 2.16
CA THR A 344 3.55 0.67 3.45
C THR A 344 2.11 1.18 3.60
N GLU A 345 1.50 1.63 2.51
CA GLU A 345 0.13 2.13 2.50
C GLU A 345 -0.92 1.01 2.51
N PHE A 346 -0.60 -0.13 1.91
CA PHE A 346 -1.52 -1.26 1.73
C PHE A 346 -2.32 -1.65 2.99
N PRO A 347 -1.73 -1.81 4.19
CA PRO A 347 -2.48 -2.17 5.39
C PRO A 347 -3.55 -1.14 5.78
N ARG A 348 -3.27 0.16 5.63
CA ARG A 348 -4.22 1.24 5.94
C ARG A 348 -5.38 1.23 4.95
N ALA A 349 -5.07 1.08 3.67
CA ALA A 349 -6.07 0.99 2.61
C ALA A 349 -6.96 -0.24 2.77
N ALA A 350 -6.36 -1.42 2.93
CA ALA A 350 -7.09 -2.67 3.13
C ALA A 350 -7.97 -2.60 4.39
N GLY A 351 -7.42 -2.11 5.50
CA GLY A 351 -8.13 -1.93 6.75
C GLY A 351 -9.37 -1.06 6.58
N TRP A 352 -9.27 0.08 5.89
CA TRP A 352 -10.45 0.95 5.68
C TRP A 352 -11.45 0.39 4.66
N LEU A 353 -10.99 -0.29 3.61
CA LEU A 353 -11.88 -0.83 2.57
C LEU A 353 -12.71 -2.01 3.09
N PHE A 354 -12.10 -2.87 3.90
CA PHE A 354 -12.68 -4.14 4.38
C PHE A 354 -13.00 -4.17 5.88
N SER A 355 -12.77 -3.08 6.63
CA SER A 355 -13.46 -2.92 7.91
C SER A 355 -14.94 -2.75 7.64
N ASP A 356 -15.76 -3.60 8.24
CA ASP A 356 -17.20 -3.39 8.29
C ASP A 356 -17.45 -2.00 8.88
N GLY A 357 -18.30 -1.22 8.21
CA GLY A 357 -18.87 -0.04 8.85
C GLY A 357 -19.70 -0.55 10.02
N ALA A 358 -19.16 -0.42 11.23
CA ALA A 358 -19.94 -0.58 12.45
C ALA A 358 -21.09 0.44 12.48
#